data_AF-A0A8T2M901-F1
#
_entry.id   AF-A0A8T2M901-F1
#
_cell.length_a   1.000
_cell.length_b   1.000
_cell.length_c   1.000
_cell.angle_alpha   90.00
_cell.angle_beta   90.00
_cell.angle_gamma   90.00
#
_symmetry.space_group_name_H-M   'P 1'
#
loop_
_entity.id
_entity.type
_entity.pdbx_description
1 polymer ?
#
loop_
_entity_poly.entity_id
_entity_poly.type
_entity_poly.pdbx_seq_one_letter_code
_entity_poly.pdbx_strand_id
1 'polypeptide(L)'
;MQINNNQSNYKIKCFISFLSAGSSDVIRVVGGSVQLEINGSVSEFDEFTWIFSGSVNVLKYYKKYKDVTLSPRYKDRVEFNNKTCSLTLKNLQKTDSGLYKVKASNELQTTTLCTYILSVLGKYSRPPVLTVYNSTDPCNITLTCRGHDLSITSSCYKETCEEKEVTSPGGVALSLSVRDGAIICNHSNLVSWKQEKITFTHLLSKVKWCVNEIIRKMYYLKWYISLLVLLQSLWPVTNIFLLLAPNKKSLNTPALGYI
;
A
#
# COMPACT_ATOMS: atom_id res chain seq x y z
N MET A 1 -50.44 -2.76 -23.73
CA MET A 1 -49.26 -2.27 -24.47
C MET A 1 -48.07 -3.16 -24.11
N GLN A 2 -47.81 -4.18 -24.94
CA GLN A 2 -46.57 -4.97 -24.82
C GLN A 2 -45.44 -4.16 -25.44
N ILE A 3 -44.45 -3.82 -24.62
CA ILE A 3 -43.18 -3.24 -25.08
C ILE A 3 -42.35 -4.42 -25.59
N ASN A 4 -42.35 -4.63 -26.92
CA ASN A 4 -41.49 -5.61 -27.55
C ASN A 4 -40.03 -5.15 -27.45
N ASN A 5 -39.28 -5.77 -26.54
CA ASN A 5 -37.82 -5.76 -26.57
C ASN A 5 -37.35 -6.62 -27.76
N ASN A 6 -37.16 -6.00 -28.92
CA ASN A 6 -36.46 -6.62 -30.04
C ASN A 6 -34.96 -6.74 -29.68
N GLN A 7 -34.59 -7.85 -29.04
CA GLN A 7 -33.20 -8.32 -29.08
C GLN A 7 -32.87 -8.70 -30.52
N SER A 8 -32.10 -7.85 -31.20
CA SER A 8 -31.64 -8.09 -32.56
C SER A 8 -30.75 -9.34 -32.65
N ASN A 9 -31.06 -10.23 -33.59
CA ASN A 9 -30.58 -11.60 -33.78
C ASN A 9 -29.12 -11.76 -34.27
N TYR A 10 -28.25 -10.77 -34.06
CA TYR A 10 -26.89 -10.78 -34.60
C TYR A 10 -25.90 -11.39 -33.60
N LYS A 11 -25.18 -12.45 -33.99
CA LYS A 11 -24.08 -13.01 -33.19
C LYS A 11 -22.85 -12.10 -33.25
N ILE A 12 -22.91 -10.96 -32.58
CA ILE A 12 -21.80 -10.00 -32.43
C ILE A 12 -21.22 -10.15 -31.03
N LYS A 13 -19.90 -10.24 -30.95
CA LYS A 13 -19.15 -10.37 -29.70
C LYS A 13 -18.12 -9.26 -29.60
N CYS A 14 -17.99 -8.70 -28.41
CA CYS A 14 -17.01 -7.67 -28.11
C CYS A 14 -15.75 -8.33 -27.59
N PHE A 15 -14.61 -7.98 -28.18
CA PHE A 15 -13.31 -8.46 -27.73
C PHE A 15 -12.32 -7.31 -27.62
N ILE A 16 -11.25 -7.60 -26.90
CA ILE A 16 -10.00 -6.85 -26.90
C ILE A 16 -8.97 -7.87 -27.33
N SER A 17 -7.94 -7.45 -28.05
CA SER A 17 -6.88 -8.29 -28.63
C SER A 17 -6.15 -9.24 -27.66
N PHE A 18 -6.49 -9.21 -26.36
CA PHE A 18 -5.84 -9.95 -25.29
C PHE A 18 -6.75 -10.60 -24.22
N LEU A 19 -8.10 -10.46 -24.25
CA LEU A 19 -9.01 -11.10 -23.26
C LEU A 19 -10.40 -11.45 -23.83
N SER A 20 -11.02 -12.54 -23.33
CA SER A 20 -12.30 -13.08 -23.82
C SER A 20 -13.54 -12.71 -22.96
N ALA A 21 -14.57 -12.21 -23.66
CA ALA A 21 -16.02 -12.28 -23.46
C ALA A 21 -16.69 -11.73 -22.17
N GLY A 22 -17.67 -10.82 -22.39
CA GLY A 22 -18.50 -10.15 -21.38
C GLY A 22 -17.94 -8.76 -21.09
N SER A 23 -18.81 -7.74 -20.92
CA SER A 23 -18.47 -6.32 -20.67
C SER A 23 -17.01 -6.11 -20.25
N SER A 24 -16.17 -5.66 -21.18
CA SER A 24 -14.73 -5.71 -20.97
C SER A 24 -14.26 -4.42 -20.34
N ASP A 25 -14.05 -4.46 -19.03
CA ASP A 25 -13.32 -3.42 -18.31
C ASP A 25 -11.86 -3.44 -18.78
N VAL A 26 -11.41 -2.32 -19.32
CA VAL A 26 -10.10 -2.20 -19.97
C VAL A 26 -9.25 -1.26 -19.15
N ILE A 27 -8.24 -1.80 -18.48
CA ILE A 27 -7.28 -0.98 -17.75
C ILE A 27 -6.07 -0.73 -18.64
N ARG A 28 -5.71 0.54 -18.81
CA ARG A 28 -4.55 0.99 -19.60
C ARG A 28 -3.82 2.11 -18.89
N VAL A 29 -2.62 2.41 -19.39
CA VAL A 29 -1.73 3.40 -18.80
C VAL A 29 -1.67 4.66 -19.66
N VAL A 30 -1.46 5.82 -19.03
CA VAL A 30 -1.26 7.09 -19.74
C VAL A 30 -0.11 6.96 -20.75
N GLY A 31 -0.30 7.50 -21.95
CA GLY A 31 0.64 7.42 -23.07
C GLY A 31 0.55 6.12 -23.88
N GLY A 32 -0.12 5.09 -23.39
CA GLY A 32 -0.34 3.83 -24.10
C GLY A 32 -1.40 3.92 -25.21
N SER A 33 -1.83 2.76 -25.70
CA SER A 33 -2.91 2.61 -26.67
C SER A 33 -3.89 1.50 -26.29
N VAL A 34 -5.09 1.57 -26.85
CA VAL A 34 -6.14 0.54 -26.71
C VAL A 34 -6.83 0.33 -28.04
N GLN A 35 -7.10 -0.92 -28.38
CA GLN A 35 -7.93 -1.31 -29.50
C GLN A 35 -9.25 -1.88 -28.99
N LEU A 36 -10.36 -1.31 -29.45
CA LEU A 36 -11.72 -1.72 -29.13
C LEU A 36 -12.31 -2.43 -30.36
N GLU A 37 -12.50 -3.75 -30.26
CA GLU A 37 -12.75 -4.62 -31.41
C GLU A 37 -14.16 -5.20 -31.43
N ILE A 38 -14.79 -5.11 -32.60
CA ILE A 38 -16.09 -5.72 -32.88
C ILE A 38 -15.82 -7.02 -33.63
N ASN A 39 -16.27 -8.16 -33.08
CA ASN A 39 -16.16 -9.45 -33.74
C ASN A 39 -17.55 -9.95 -34.15
N GLY A 40 -17.70 -10.36 -35.40
CA GLY A 40 -18.96 -10.81 -35.98
C GLY A 40 -19.25 -10.16 -37.32
N SER A 41 -20.40 -10.49 -37.88
CA SER A 41 -20.85 -9.94 -39.16
C SER A 41 -21.19 -8.46 -38.99
N VAL A 42 -20.29 -7.59 -39.47
CA VAL A 42 -20.53 -6.14 -39.63
C VAL A 42 -21.00 -5.81 -41.05
N SER A 43 -21.31 -6.84 -41.86
CA SER A 43 -21.69 -6.62 -43.26
C SER A 43 -23.05 -5.95 -43.42
N GLU A 44 -23.94 -6.15 -42.45
CA GLU A 44 -25.37 -5.82 -42.49
C GLU A 44 -25.70 -4.38 -42.07
N PHE A 45 -24.69 -3.60 -41.71
CA PHE A 45 -24.84 -2.20 -41.30
C PHE A 45 -24.12 -1.26 -42.27
N ASP A 46 -24.71 -0.08 -42.43
CA ASP A 46 -24.25 0.96 -43.35
C ASP A 46 -23.47 2.06 -42.62
N GLU A 47 -23.83 2.34 -41.37
CA GLU A 47 -23.21 3.36 -40.52
C GLU A 47 -22.77 2.79 -39.17
N PHE A 48 -21.61 3.24 -38.71
CA PHE A 48 -21.06 2.94 -37.39
C PHE A 48 -20.70 4.23 -36.66
N THR A 49 -21.17 4.38 -35.43
CA THR A 49 -20.85 5.52 -34.57
C THR A 49 -20.23 5.04 -33.26
N TRP A 50 -18.99 5.45 -33.00
CA TRP A 50 -18.35 5.29 -31.69
C TRP A 50 -18.70 6.49 -30.80
N ILE A 51 -19.18 6.23 -29.59
CA ILE A 51 -19.71 7.23 -28.66
C ILE A 51 -18.99 7.09 -27.32
N PHE A 52 -18.38 8.17 -26.86
CA PHE A 52 -17.80 8.30 -25.54
C PHE A 52 -18.77 8.97 -24.56
N SER A 53 -18.88 8.41 -23.36
CA SER A 53 -19.69 8.95 -22.26
C SER A 53 -21.16 9.24 -22.62
N GLY A 54 -21.70 8.53 -23.61
CA GLY A 54 -23.11 8.60 -24.01
C GLY A 54 -23.48 9.71 -25.01
N SER A 55 -22.67 10.76 -25.16
CA SER A 55 -23.03 11.92 -25.98
C SER A 55 -21.93 12.39 -26.95
N VAL A 56 -20.65 12.09 -26.66
CA VAL A 56 -19.53 12.58 -27.47
C VAL A 56 -19.24 11.57 -28.57
N ASN A 57 -19.49 11.94 -29.83
CA ASN A 57 -19.04 11.11 -30.95
C ASN A 57 -17.51 11.07 -30.94
N VAL A 58 -16.94 9.88 -30.94
CA VAL A 58 -15.50 9.68 -31.16
C VAL A 58 -15.26 9.73 -32.66
N LEU A 59 -15.95 8.86 -33.40
CA LEU A 59 -15.99 8.86 -34.87
C LEU A 59 -17.34 8.38 -35.38
N LYS A 60 -17.64 8.75 -36.62
CA LYS A 60 -18.70 8.17 -37.46
C LYS A 60 -18.09 7.61 -38.73
N TYR A 61 -18.58 6.45 -39.18
CA TYR A 61 -18.14 5.79 -40.38
C TYR A 61 -19.32 5.42 -41.26
N TYR A 62 -19.30 5.86 -42.52
CA TYR A 62 -20.28 5.50 -43.54
C TYR A 62 -19.67 4.55 -44.55
N LYS A 63 -20.12 3.29 -44.52
CA LYS A 63 -19.52 2.19 -45.28
C LYS A 63 -19.64 2.38 -46.79
N LYS A 64 -20.79 2.87 -47.26
CA LYS A 64 -21.07 3.14 -48.68
C LYS A 64 -20.03 4.05 -49.31
N TYR A 65 -19.62 5.10 -48.59
CA TYR A 65 -18.68 6.11 -49.07
C TYR A 65 -17.25 5.89 -48.56
N LYS A 66 -17.05 4.90 -47.69
CA LYS A 66 -15.82 4.68 -46.93
C LYS A 66 -15.34 5.95 -46.19
N ASP A 67 -16.29 6.78 -45.78
CA ASP A 67 -16.02 8.07 -45.17
C ASP A 67 -15.97 7.97 -43.65
N VAL A 68 -14.97 8.60 -43.03
CA VAL A 68 -14.75 8.61 -41.58
C VAL A 68 -14.74 10.05 -41.10
N THR A 69 -15.76 10.43 -40.33
CA THR A 69 -15.80 11.71 -39.64
C THR A 69 -15.30 11.53 -38.21
N LEU A 70 -14.16 12.14 -37.89
CA LEU A 70 -13.54 12.07 -36.55
C LEU A 70 -13.79 13.37 -35.79
N SER A 71 -14.10 13.26 -34.49
CA SER A 71 -14.25 14.45 -33.66
C SER A 71 -12.91 15.11 -33.33
N PRO A 72 -12.84 16.45 -33.24
CA PRO A 72 -11.58 17.18 -33.06
C PRO A 72 -10.74 16.73 -31.85
N ARG A 73 -11.40 16.39 -30.73
CA ARG A 73 -10.75 15.86 -29.51
C ARG A 73 -9.90 14.60 -29.76
N TYR A 74 -10.29 13.81 -30.74
CA TYR A 74 -9.68 12.52 -31.04
C TYR A 74 -8.79 12.55 -32.28
N LYS A 75 -8.66 13.74 -32.91
CA LYS A 75 -7.79 13.96 -34.06
C LYS A 75 -6.36 13.52 -33.74
N ASP A 76 -5.72 12.87 -34.71
CA ASP A 76 -4.35 12.35 -34.66
C ASP A 76 -4.10 11.27 -33.59
N ARG A 77 -5.11 10.90 -32.79
CA ARG A 77 -5.02 9.85 -31.76
C ARG A 77 -5.82 8.61 -32.09
N VAL A 78 -6.70 8.66 -33.10
CA VAL A 78 -7.56 7.53 -33.46
C VAL A 78 -7.15 6.94 -34.81
N GLU A 79 -7.00 5.62 -34.82
CA GLU A 79 -6.90 4.82 -36.03
C GLU A 79 -8.12 3.92 -36.15
N PHE A 80 -8.74 3.91 -37.31
CA PHE A 80 -9.96 3.15 -37.57
C PHE A 80 -9.72 2.07 -38.62
N ASN A 81 -10.13 0.84 -38.32
CA ASN A 81 -10.11 -0.26 -39.27
C ASN A 81 -11.47 -0.37 -39.95
N ASN A 82 -11.56 0.02 -41.22
CA ASN A 82 -12.82 0.01 -41.99
C ASN A 82 -13.33 -1.40 -42.37
N LYS A 83 -12.51 -2.45 -42.21
CA LYS A 83 -12.93 -3.85 -42.45
C LYS A 83 -13.62 -4.44 -41.23
N THR A 84 -13.05 -4.22 -40.03
CA THR A 84 -13.57 -4.76 -38.77
C THR A 84 -14.39 -3.75 -37.96
N CYS A 85 -14.46 -2.50 -38.42
CA CYS A 85 -15.06 -1.36 -37.73
C CYS A 85 -14.48 -1.12 -36.32
N SER A 86 -13.26 -1.58 -36.08
CA SER A 86 -12.56 -1.46 -34.79
C SER A 86 -11.87 -0.11 -34.64
N LEU A 87 -11.82 0.40 -33.40
CA LEU A 87 -11.21 1.68 -33.05
C LEU A 87 -9.95 1.47 -32.23
N THR A 88 -8.84 2.04 -32.67
CA THR A 88 -7.61 2.13 -31.87
C THR A 88 -7.42 3.56 -31.39
N LEU A 89 -7.40 3.77 -30.08
CA LEU A 89 -7.09 5.05 -29.45
C LEU A 89 -5.66 5.02 -28.90
N LYS A 90 -4.82 5.93 -29.39
CA LYS A 90 -3.41 6.10 -29.04
C LYS A 90 -3.20 7.28 -28.09
N ASN A 91 -2.01 7.33 -27.49
CA ASN A 91 -1.60 8.39 -26.57
C ASN A 91 -2.68 8.68 -25.51
N LEU A 92 -3.05 7.62 -24.78
CA LEU A 92 -4.14 7.65 -23.81
C LEU A 92 -3.90 8.68 -22.71
N GLN A 93 -4.95 9.42 -22.37
CA GLN A 93 -4.96 10.40 -21.28
C GLN A 93 -5.93 9.96 -20.19
N LYS A 94 -5.75 10.45 -18.96
CA LYS A 94 -6.67 10.14 -17.84
C LYS A 94 -8.13 10.47 -18.18
N THR A 95 -8.34 11.57 -18.92
CA THR A 95 -9.65 12.06 -19.38
C THR A 95 -10.33 11.16 -20.42
N ASP A 96 -9.61 10.21 -20.99
CA ASP A 96 -10.18 9.21 -21.91
C ASP A 96 -10.83 8.04 -21.16
N SER A 97 -10.70 8.00 -19.83
CA SER A 97 -11.41 7.01 -19.01
C SER A 97 -12.91 7.21 -19.09
N GLY A 98 -13.66 6.14 -19.26
CA GLY A 98 -15.12 6.15 -19.31
C GLY A 98 -15.71 5.12 -20.24
N LEU A 99 -17.02 5.26 -20.47
CA LEU A 99 -17.82 4.34 -21.25
C LEU A 99 -17.70 4.63 -22.75
N TYR A 100 -17.29 3.64 -23.53
CA TYR A 100 -17.30 3.66 -24.98
C TYR A 100 -18.38 2.72 -25.50
N LYS A 101 -19.24 3.21 -26.38
CA LYS A 101 -20.27 2.43 -27.06
C LYS A 101 -20.07 2.52 -28.55
N VAL A 102 -20.33 1.44 -29.27
CA VAL A 102 -20.46 1.48 -30.73
C VAL A 102 -21.88 1.14 -31.12
N LYS A 103 -22.52 2.07 -31.82
CA LYS A 103 -23.82 1.88 -32.44
C LYS A 103 -23.62 1.59 -33.92
N ALA A 104 -24.43 0.70 -34.46
CA ALA A 104 -24.50 0.41 -35.88
C ALA A 104 -25.93 0.56 -36.37
N SER A 105 -26.08 1.10 -37.58
CA SER A 105 -27.38 1.37 -38.20
C SER A 105 -27.42 0.95 -39.65
N ASN A 106 -28.61 0.54 -40.08
CA ASN A 106 -29.02 0.35 -41.47
C ASN A 106 -30.41 0.97 -41.65
N GLU A 107 -31.02 0.80 -42.83
CA GLU A 107 -32.35 1.35 -43.13
C GLU A 107 -33.46 0.86 -42.18
N LEU A 108 -33.30 -0.32 -41.58
CA LEU A 108 -34.33 -0.96 -40.77
C LEU A 108 -34.20 -0.64 -39.28
N GLN A 109 -32.97 -0.49 -38.78
CA GLN A 109 -32.73 -0.37 -37.35
C GLN A 109 -31.40 0.26 -36.98
N THR A 110 -31.34 0.74 -35.73
CA THR A 110 -30.10 1.11 -35.04
C THR A 110 -29.95 0.25 -33.79
N THR A 111 -28.79 -0.37 -33.60
CA THR A 111 -28.51 -1.20 -32.42
C THR A 111 -27.15 -0.88 -31.81
N THR A 112 -26.97 -1.17 -30.52
CA THR A 112 -25.68 -1.05 -29.85
C THR A 112 -24.96 -2.38 -29.93
N LEU A 113 -23.80 -2.40 -30.58
CA LEU A 113 -23.04 -3.64 -30.79
C LEU A 113 -22.18 -3.97 -29.57
N CYS A 114 -21.40 -3.00 -29.10
CA CYS A 114 -20.44 -3.21 -28.03
C CYS A 114 -20.41 -2.03 -27.06
N THR A 115 -20.07 -2.36 -25.81
CA THR A 115 -19.85 -1.42 -24.72
C THR A 115 -18.55 -1.79 -24.01
N TYR A 116 -17.67 -0.81 -23.79
CA TYR A 116 -16.39 -0.95 -23.09
C TYR A 116 -16.29 0.09 -22.00
N ILE A 117 -15.70 -0.26 -20.86
CA ILE A 117 -15.34 0.69 -19.81
C ILE A 117 -13.83 0.80 -19.81
N LEU A 118 -13.30 1.95 -20.25
CA LEU A 118 -11.86 2.21 -20.26
C LEU A 118 -11.44 2.93 -18.98
N SER A 119 -10.43 2.42 -18.30
CA SER A 119 -9.80 3.03 -17.13
C SER A 119 -8.34 3.33 -17.45
N VAL A 120 -7.99 4.62 -17.60
CA VAL A 120 -6.62 5.07 -17.89
C VAL A 120 -5.92 5.52 -16.62
N LEU A 121 -4.96 4.72 -16.15
CA LEU A 121 -4.18 4.97 -14.95
C LEU A 121 -2.91 5.76 -15.28
N GLY A 122 -2.60 6.75 -14.44
CA GLY A 122 -1.35 7.51 -14.54
C GLY A 122 -0.28 7.01 -13.58
N LYS A 123 0.95 7.49 -13.75
CA LYS A 123 2.02 7.30 -12.77
C LYS A 123 1.68 8.00 -11.45
N TYR A 124 2.09 7.41 -10.33
CA TYR A 124 2.08 8.10 -9.04
C TYR A 124 3.17 9.16 -9.00
N SER A 125 2.77 10.40 -8.76
CA SER A 125 3.69 11.51 -8.53
C SER A 125 4.02 11.70 -7.06
N ARG A 126 3.15 11.29 -6.13
CA ARG A 126 3.31 11.53 -4.69
C ARG A 126 3.74 10.26 -3.94
N PRO A 127 4.80 10.31 -3.11
CA PRO A 127 5.16 9.20 -2.23
C PRO A 127 4.13 9.00 -1.11
N PRO A 128 4.01 7.79 -0.55
CA PRO A 128 3.19 7.55 0.62
C PRO A 128 3.72 8.31 1.83
N VAL A 129 2.84 8.63 2.78
CA VAL A 129 3.20 9.29 4.04
C VAL A 129 3.29 8.24 5.13
N LEU A 130 4.51 7.96 5.58
CA LEU A 130 4.78 7.09 6.72
C LEU A 130 4.87 7.94 8.00
N THR A 131 3.92 7.76 8.91
CA THR A 131 3.85 8.46 10.20
C THR A 131 4.13 7.48 11.34
N VAL A 132 4.86 7.95 12.35
CA VAL A 132 5.22 7.18 13.54
C VAL A 132 4.56 7.82 14.75
N TYR A 133 3.85 7.00 15.54
CA TYR A 133 3.23 7.39 16.80
C TYR A 133 3.82 6.56 17.94
N ASN A 134 4.20 7.24 19.01
CA ASN A 134 4.71 6.57 20.21
C ASN A 134 3.53 5.96 20.98
N SER A 135 3.69 4.72 21.42
CA SER A 135 2.78 4.13 22.39
C SER A 135 3.16 4.53 23.81
N THR A 136 2.27 4.24 24.75
CA THR A 136 2.56 4.31 26.19
C THR A 136 3.62 3.29 26.60
N ASP A 137 3.67 2.14 25.92
CA ASP A 137 4.75 1.17 26.05
C ASP A 137 5.97 1.64 25.24
N PRO A 138 7.12 1.83 25.89
CA PRO A 138 8.33 2.36 25.26
C PRO A 138 8.92 1.46 24.16
N CYS A 139 8.65 0.16 24.19
CA CYS A 139 9.16 -0.79 23.20
C CYS A 139 8.16 -1.05 22.06
N ASN A 140 6.99 -0.42 22.12
CA ASN A 140 5.94 -0.50 21.13
C ASN A 140 5.76 0.84 20.42
N ILE A 141 5.75 0.79 19.09
CA ILE A 141 5.40 1.94 18.26
C ILE A 141 4.23 1.59 17.36
N THR A 142 3.41 2.58 17.08
CA THR A 142 2.33 2.45 16.10
C THR A 142 2.70 3.24 14.87
N LEU A 143 2.65 2.59 13.72
CA LEU A 143 2.93 3.18 12.43
C LEU A 143 1.64 3.33 11.67
N THR A 144 1.52 4.45 10.97
CA THR A 144 0.47 4.64 9.99
C THR A 144 1.09 4.99 8.66
N CYS A 145 0.87 4.15 7.67
CA CYS A 145 1.16 4.50 6.30
C CYS A 145 -0.10 4.91 5.55
N ARG A 146 -0.06 6.08 4.92
CA ARG A 146 -1.17 6.62 4.12
C ARG A 146 -0.74 6.83 2.67
N GLY A 147 -1.58 6.40 1.74
CA GLY A 147 -1.39 6.61 0.30
C GLY A 147 -2.75 6.77 -0.39
N HIS A 148 -2.99 7.95 -0.99
CA HIS A 148 -4.29 8.29 -1.58
C HIS A 148 -5.44 8.08 -0.57
N ASP A 149 -6.40 7.20 -0.87
CA ASP A 149 -7.55 6.87 -0.01
C ASP A 149 -7.30 5.63 0.87
N LEU A 150 -6.11 5.03 0.79
CA LEU A 150 -5.73 3.85 1.54
C LEU A 150 -4.90 4.24 2.77
N SER A 151 -5.14 3.53 3.88
CA SER A 151 -4.40 3.71 5.12
C SER A 151 -4.18 2.37 5.80
N ILE A 152 -2.94 2.09 6.17
CA ILE A 152 -2.54 0.94 6.97
C ILE A 152 -2.05 1.44 8.31
N THR A 153 -2.54 0.83 9.39
CA THR A 153 -1.99 0.98 10.73
C THR A 153 -1.38 -0.33 11.17
N SER A 154 -0.12 -0.29 11.58
CA SER A 154 0.66 -1.45 12.04
C SER A 154 1.32 -1.14 13.37
N SER A 155 1.39 -2.12 14.26
CA SER A 155 2.19 -2.04 15.48
C SER A 155 3.54 -2.72 15.26
N CYS A 156 4.58 -2.14 15.85
CA CYS A 156 5.90 -2.74 15.90
C CYS A 156 6.37 -2.90 17.33
N TYR A 157 6.94 -4.05 17.61
CA TYR A 157 7.64 -4.34 18.85
C TYR A 157 9.14 -4.47 18.53
N LYS A 158 9.95 -3.55 19.06
CA LYS A 158 11.40 -3.45 18.75
C LYS A 158 11.68 -3.31 17.25
N GLU A 159 12.19 -4.35 16.59
CA GLU A 159 12.55 -4.37 15.17
C GLU A 159 11.58 -5.21 14.31
N THR A 160 10.52 -5.74 14.93
CA THR A 160 9.51 -6.54 14.24
C THR A 160 8.22 -5.75 14.13
N CYS A 161 7.68 -5.64 12.91
CA CYS A 161 6.40 -4.99 12.63
C CYS A 161 5.43 -5.97 11.99
N GLU A 162 4.14 -5.75 12.20
CA GLU A 162 3.11 -6.47 11.47
C GLU A 162 3.07 -5.98 10.01
N GLU A 163 3.47 -6.84 9.08
CA GLU A 163 3.38 -6.54 7.65
C GLU A 163 1.92 -6.60 7.18
N LYS A 164 1.50 -5.62 6.38
CA LYS A 164 0.12 -5.49 5.91
C LYS A 164 0.08 -5.02 4.48
N GLU A 165 -0.96 -5.42 3.76
CA GLU A 165 -1.26 -4.94 2.42
C GLU A 165 -2.77 -4.73 2.26
N VAL A 166 -3.13 -3.64 1.60
CA VAL A 166 -4.51 -3.33 1.22
C VAL A 166 -4.57 -2.92 -0.24
N THR A 167 -5.56 -3.44 -0.96
CA THR A 167 -5.74 -3.16 -2.38
C THR A 167 -7.13 -2.59 -2.63
N SER A 168 -7.20 -1.47 -3.35
CA SER A 168 -8.47 -0.88 -3.76
C SER A 168 -9.07 -1.65 -4.95
N PRO A 169 -10.39 -1.56 -5.17
CA PRO A 169 -11.03 -2.12 -6.36
C PRO A 169 -10.42 -1.63 -7.69
N GLY A 170 -9.77 -0.46 -7.69
CA GLY A 170 -9.08 0.13 -8.85
C GLY A 170 -7.65 -0.39 -9.08
N GLY A 171 -7.21 -1.43 -8.37
CA GLY A 171 -5.88 -2.03 -8.54
C GLY A 171 -4.74 -1.17 -7.96
N VAL A 172 -5.07 -0.32 -6.97
CA VAL A 172 -4.08 0.43 -6.19
C VAL A 172 -3.77 -0.35 -4.94
N ALA A 173 -2.49 -0.67 -4.71
CA ALA A 173 -2.05 -1.40 -3.52
C ALA A 173 -1.18 -0.51 -2.63
N LEU A 174 -1.44 -0.56 -1.33
CA LEU A 174 -0.60 0.03 -0.30
C LEU A 174 -0.09 -1.12 0.58
N SER A 175 1.22 -1.21 0.76
CA SER A 175 1.83 -2.25 1.59
C SER A 175 2.85 -1.66 2.56
N LEU A 176 2.94 -2.30 3.72
CA LEU A 176 3.91 -2.02 4.77
C LEU A 176 4.69 -3.30 5.03
N SER A 177 6.01 -3.23 4.86
CA SER A 177 6.92 -4.37 5.02
C SER A 177 8.20 -3.95 5.72
N VAL A 178 8.94 -4.92 6.27
CA VAL A 178 10.24 -4.69 6.91
C VAL A 178 11.31 -5.42 6.11
N ARG A 179 12.25 -4.67 5.53
CA ARG A 179 13.40 -5.22 4.80
C ARG A 179 14.65 -4.44 5.13
N ASP A 180 15.78 -5.14 5.23
CA ASP A 180 17.11 -4.55 5.43
C ASP A 180 17.20 -3.56 6.61
N GLY A 181 16.54 -3.89 7.74
CA GLY A 181 16.51 -3.03 8.92
C GLY A 181 15.77 -1.70 8.72
N ALA A 182 14.91 -1.63 7.71
CA ALA A 182 14.05 -0.49 7.43
C ALA A 182 12.60 -0.92 7.26
N ILE A 183 11.72 -0.04 7.72
CA ILE A 183 10.29 -0.16 7.47
C ILE A 183 10.00 0.58 6.17
N ILE A 184 9.43 -0.15 5.23
CA ILE A 184 9.14 0.32 3.89
C ILE A 184 7.63 0.38 3.77
N CYS A 185 7.12 1.59 3.55
CA CYS A 185 5.78 1.72 3.04
C CYS A 185 5.82 1.96 1.54
N ASN A 186 5.22 1.04 0.79
CA ASN A 186 5.13 1.10 -0.65
C ASN A 186 3.69 1.38 -1.08
N HIS A 187 3.53 2.32 -2.00
CA HIS A 187 2.26 2.65 -2.63
C HIS A 187 2.40 2.46 -4.13
N SER A 188 1.62 1.55 -4.69
CA SER A 188 1.80 1.04 -6.04
C SER A 188 0.48 0.94 -6.79
N ASN A 189 0.55 1.12 -8.10
CA ASN A 189 -0.49 0.76 -9.04
C ASN A 189 0.13 -0.10 -10.14
N LEU A 190 -0.70 -0.54 -11.07
CA LEU A 190 -0.27 -1.35 -12.22
C LEU A 190 0.83 -0.70 -13.10
N VAL A 191 1.15 0.58 -12.90
CA VAL A 191 2.06 1.35 -13.77
C VAL A 191 3.36 1.73 -13.06
N SER A 192 3.27 2.07 -11.78
CA SER A 192 4.34 2.71 -11.05
C SER A 192 4.17 2.49 -9.56
N TRP A 193 5.28 2.61 -8.85
CA TRP A 193 5.30 2.55 -7.40
C TRP A 193 6.17 3.67 -6.83
N LYS A 194 5.83 4.09 -5.63
CA LYS A 194 6.60 5.02 -4.82
C LYS A 194 6.62 4.48 -3.40
N GLN A 195 7.76 4.62 -2.74
CA GLN A 195 7.91 4.16 -1.37
C GLN A 195 8.53 5.24 -0.50
N GLU A 196 8.20 5.17 0.77
CA GLU A 196 8.85 5.91 1.85
C GLU A 196 9.47 4.88 2.79
N LYS A 197 10.68 5.15 3.28
CA LYS A 197 11.40 4.24 4.16
C LYS A 197 11.89 4.95 5.40
N ILE A 198 11.83 4.26 6.53
CA ILE A 198 12.42 4.71 7.78
C ILE A 198 13.25 3.57 8.37
N THR A 199 14.51 3.84 8.70
CA THR A 199 15.39 2.85 9.31
C THR A 199 15.11 2.74 10.80
N PHE A 200 15.36 1.56 11.39
CA PHE A 200 15.26 1.39 12.84
C PHE A 200 16.21 2.32 13.60
N THR A 201 17.39 2.62 13.05
CA THR A 201 18.32 3.60 13.64
C THR A 201 17.69 4.99 13.79
N HIS A 202 16.96 5.45 12.77
CA HIS A 202 16.26 6.74 12.78
C HIS A 202 14.97 6.70 13.62
N LEU A 203 14.32 5.55 13.73
CA LEU A 203 13.22 5.34 14.67
C LEU A 203 13.70 5.41 16.12
N LEU A 204 14.78 4.70 16.47
CA LEU A 204 15.35 4.66 17.81
C LEU A 204 15.91 6.03 18.26
N SER A 205 16.34 6.88 17.32
CA SER A 205 16.70 8.26 17.66
C SER A 205 15.49 9.14 18.01
N LYS A 206 14.31 8.84 17.47
CA LYS A 206 13.05 9.54 17.77
C LYS A 206 12.32 8.95 18.97
N VAL A 207 12.48 7.64 19.17
CA VAL A 207 11.84 6.84 20.20
C VAL A 207 12.96 6.24 21.04
N LYS A 208 13.42 7.01 22.02
CA LYS A 208 14.60 6.74 22.85
C LYS A 208 14.37 5.56 23.81
N TRP A 209 14.08 4.35 23.31
CA TRP A 209 13.51 3.30 24.14
C TRP A 209 13.91 1.86 23.79
N CYS A 210 13.95 1.05 24.86
CA CYS A 210 14.34 -0.36 25.01
C CYS A 210 15.84 -0.66 25.28
N VAL A 211 16.80 0.19 24.88
CA VAL A 211 18.22 -0.01 25.26
C VAL A 211 18.48 0.28 26.76
N ASN A 212 17.58 1.02 27.41
CA ASN A 212 17.77 1.48 28.79
C ASN A 212 17.37 0.47 29.87
N GLU A 213 16.53 -0.54 29.63
CA GLU A 213 16.08 -1.46 30.69
C GLU A 213 17.22 -2.39 31.16
N ILE A 214 17.95 -2.98 30.20
CA ILE A 214 19.08 -3.88 30.47
C ILE A 214 20.26 -3.10 31.05
N ILE A 215 20.58 -1.94 30.47
CA ILE A 215 21.65 -1.07 30.95
C ILE A 215 21.34 -0.56 32.36
N ARG A 216 20.11 -0.11 32.64
CA ARG A 216 19.67 0.30 33.98
C ARG A 216 19.78 -0.85 34.98
N LYS A 217 19.33 -2.07 34.64
CA LYS A 217 19.52 -3.26 35.50
C LYS A 217 20.99 -3.58 35.76
N MET A 218 21.87 -3.45 34.76
CA MET A 218 23.32 -3.60 34.94
C MET A 218 23.93 -2.54 35.86
N TYR A 219 23.51 -1.27 35.76
CA TYR A 219 23.97 -0.22 36.65
C TYR A 219 23.48 -0.43 38.09
N TYR A 220 22.22 -0.84 38.28
CA TYR A 220 21.70 -1.21 39.60
C TYR A 220 22.45 -2.41 40.20
N LEU A 221 22.77 -3.43 39.41
CA LEU A 221 23.53 -4.58 39.87
C LEU A 221 24.98 -4.21 40.24
N LYS A 222 25.65 -3.39 39.42
CA LYS A 222 26.99 -2.86 39.75
C LYS A 222 27.00 -2.02 41.02
N TRP A 223 26.01 -1.15 41.18
CA TRP A 223 25.86 -0.32 42.38
C TRP A 223 25.59 -1.18 43.63
N TYR A 224 24.69 -2.16 43.53
CA TYR A 224 24.37 -3.10 44.61
C TYR A 224 25.58 -3.95 45.03
N ILE A 225 26.35 -4.48 44.06
CA ILE A 225 27.59 -5.20 44.35
C ILE A 225 28.61 -4.28 45.05
N SER A 226 28.74 -3.02 44.58
CA SER A 226 29.65 -2.04 45.21
C SER A 226 29.25 -1.73 46.66
N LEU A 227 27.95 -1.61 46.94
CA LEU A 227 27.41 -1.41 48.28
C LEU A 227 27.66 -2.62 49.20
N LEU A 228 27.46 -3.84 48.69
CA LEU A 228 27.76 -5.08 49.43
C LEU A 228 29.25 -5.20 49.80
N VAL A 229 30.14 -4.86 48.87
CA VAL A 229 31.59 -4.86 49.12
C VAL A 229 31.97 -3.84 50.19
N LEU A 230 31.39 -2.63 50.16
CA LEU A 230 31.59 -1.62 51.21
C LEU A 230 31.09 -2.11 52.57
N LEU A 231 29.92 -2.74 52.63
CA LEU A 231 29.37 -3.29 53.88
C LEU A 231 30.22 -4.45 54.44
N GLN A 232 30.74 -5.34 53.58
CA GLN A 232 31.63 -6.43 53.99
C GLN A 232 32.97 -5.92 54.50
N SER A 233 33.49 -4.82 53.94
CA SER A 233 34.74 -4.19 54.41
C SER A 233 34.62 -3.52 55.78
N LEU A 234 33.40 -3.28 56.27
CA LEU A 234 33.10 -2.72 57.59
C LEU A 234 32.91 -3.79 58.68
N TRP A 235 32.77 -5.06 58.32
CA TRP A 235 32.61 -6.18 59.27
C TRP A 235 33.87 -6.63 60.04
N PRO A 236 35.13 -6.42 59.60
CA PRO A 236 36.30 -6.85 60.38
C PRO A 236 36.55 -5.99 61.63
N VAL A 237 35.95 -4.80 61.74
CA VAL A 237 36.32 -3.81 62.78
C VAL A 237 35.62 -4.09 64.12
N THR A 238 34.52 -4.84 64.13
CA THR A 238 33.79 -5.15 65.38
C THR A 238 34.33 -6.37 66.14
N ASN A 239 35.09 -7.26 65.50
CA ASN A 239 35.62 -8.47 66.14
C ASN A 239 37.06 -8.33 66.70
N ILE A 240 37.80 -7.29 66.35
CA ILE A 240 39.15 -7.07 66.89
C ILE A 240 39.09 -6.53 68.33
N PHE A 241 38.02 -5.83 68.73
CA PHE A 241 37.86 -5.31 70.09
C PHE A 241 37.53 -6.38 71.16
N LEU A 242 37.10 -7.57 70.77
CA LEU A 242 36.84 -8.68 71.71
C LEU A 242 38.09 -9.51 72.04
N LEU A 243 39.18 -9.40 71.27
CA LEU A 243 40.42 -10.14 71.50
C LEU A 243 41.47 -9.40 72.36
N LEU A 244 41.20 -8.15 72.77
CA LEU A 244 42.13 -7.34 73.58
C LEU A 244 41.69 -7.15 75.05
N ALA A 245 40.73 -7.92 75.56
CA ALA A 245 40.44 -7.95 76.99
C ALA A 245 41.52 -8.76 77.73
N PRO A 246 42.33 -8.15 78.62
CA PRO A 246 43.41 -8.86 79.29
C PRO A 246 42.89 -9.82 80.37
N ASN A 247 43.40 -11.05 80.32
CA ASN A 247 43.19 -12.12 81.29
C ASN A 247 44.06 -11.85 82.54
N LYS A 248 43.46 -11.59 83.71
CA LYS A 248 44.16 -11.60 85.01
C LYS A 248 43.74 -12.83 85.81
N LYS A 249 44.63 -13.83 85.86
CA LYS A 249 44.58 -14.96 86.80
C LYS A 249 44.99 -14.52 88.20
N SER A 250 44.41 -15.23 89.16
CA SER A 250 44.42 -15.11 90.62
C SER A 250 45.78 -15.37 91.30
N LEU A 251 45.89 -14.99 92.58
CA LEU A 251 46.23 -15.92 93.68
C LEU A 251 45.92 -15.32 95.07
N ASN A 252 45.65 -16.21 96.04
CA ASN A 252 45.00 -16.02 97.34
C ASN A 252 45.91 -15.56 98.52
N THR A 253 45.27 -14.85 99.46
CA THR A 253 45.28 -14.87 100.97
C THR A 253 46.61 -14.83 101.77
N PRO A 254 46.61 -14.27 103.01
CA PRO A 254 46.11 -14.97 104.21
C PRO A 254 45.24 -14.12 105.17
N ALA A 255 44.64 -14.80 106.14
CA ALA A 255 43.75 -14.31 107.20
C ALA A 255 44.47 -13.94 108.50
N LEU A 256 43.81 -13.13 109.34
CA LEU A 256 43.83 -12.98 110.83
C LEU A 256 43.03 -11.69 111.12
N GLY A 257 42.05 -11.53 112.01
CA GLY A 257 41.53 -12.31 113.14
C GLY A 257 41.34 -11.35 114.34
N TYR A 258 40.07 -11.09 114.73
CA TYR A 258 39.55 -10.55 116.02
C TYR A 258 39.97 -9.12 116.44
N ILE A 259 39.11 -8.26 117.01
CA ILE A 259 38.16 -8.39 118.13
C ILE A 259 36.76 -7.89 117.76
#